data_AF-A0A0B0MJ81-F1
#
_entry.id   AF-A0A0B0MJ81-F1
#
_cell.length_a   1.000
_cell.length_b   1.000
_cell.length_c   1.000
_cell.angle_alpha   90.00
_cell.angle_beta   90.00
_cell.angle_gamma   90.00
#
_symmetry.space_group_name_H-M   'P 1'
#
loop_
_entity.id
_entity.type
_entity.pdbx_description
1 polymer ?
#
loop_
_entity_poly.entity_id
_entity_poly.type
_entity_poly.pdbx_seq_one_letter_code
_entity_poly.pdbx_strand_id
1 'polypeptide(L)' 'MDSLNVAPKYREMKSFWKYYLGQEVAPVPTIFIGGNHEASNYLWELYYGGWAAPNIYFLGYAVVVKFGNICIV' A
#
# COMPACT_ATOMS: atom_id res chain seq x y z
N MET A 1 2.19 14.39 -7.31
CA MET A 1 3.03 13.78 -6.24
C MET A 1 2.81 14.49 -4.91
N ASP A 2 1.64 15.10 -4.77
CA ASP A 2 1.39 16.19 -3.82
C ASP A 2 0.84 15.67 -2.49
N SER A 3 0.36 14.43 -2.49
CA SER A 3 -0.07 13.68 -1.31
C SER A 3 1.07 13.09 -0.49
N LEU A 4 2.30 13.06 -1.02
CA LEU A 4 3.48 12.56 -0.30
C LEU A 4 3.99 13.63 0.67
N ASN A 5 3.86 13.39 1.97
CA ASN A 5 4.28 14.32 3.02
C ASN A 5 5.81 14.28 3.26
N VAL A 6 6.57 14.62 2.22
CA VAL A 6 8.04 14.72 2.22
C VAL A 6 8.43 16.07 1.63
N ALA A 7 9.48 16.70 2.16
CA ALA A 7 10.01 17.94 1.59
C ALA A 7 10.35 17.75 0.10
N PRO A 8 10.07 18.72 -0.79
CA PRO A 8 10.20 18.54 -2.24
C PRO A 8 11.56 17.98 -2.70
N LYS A 9 12.66 18.38 -2.04
CA LYS A 9 14.03 17.90 -2.31
C LYS A 9 14.26 16.41 -2.06
N TYR A 10 13.38 15.74 -1.32
CA TYR A 10 13.48 14.31 -0.98
C TYR A 10 12.31 13.49 -1.54
N ARG A 11 11.41 14.09 -2.34
CA ARG A 11 10.34 13.35 -3.00
C ARG A 11 10.93 12.53 -4.14
N GLU A 12 10.74 11.22 -4.07
CA GLU A 12 11.27 10.30 -5.08
C GLU A 12 10.24 9.23 -5.41
N MET A 13 10.06 8.94 -6.70
CA MET A 13 9.26 7.79 -7.12
C MET A 13 10.11 6.55 -6.94
N LYS A 14 9.80 5.76 -5.91
CA LYS A 14 10.49 4.50 -5.62
C LYS A 14 9.98 3.38 -6.56
N SER A 15 9.96 2.15 -6.09
CA SER A 15 9.70 0.98 -6.93
C SER A 15 8.23 0.58 -7.07
N PHE A 16 7.30 1.11 -6.24
CA PHE A 16 5.91 0.63 -6.19
C PHE A 16 5.19 0.67 -7.54
N TRP A 17 5.45 1.68 -8.38
CA TRP A 17 4.82 1.81 -9.70
C TRP A 17 5.09 0.60 -10.61
N LYS A 18 6.23 -0.09 -10.45
CA LYS A 18 6.53 -1.31 -11.20
C LYS A 18 5.60 -2.46 -10.84
N TYR A 19 5.27 -2.59 -9.55
CA TYR A 19 4.32 -3.59 -9.06
C TYR A 19 2.90 -3.24 -9.50
N TYR A 20 2.55 -1.96 -9.45
CA TYR A 20 1.25 -1.47 -9.92
C TYR A 20 1.02 -1.75 -11.40
N LEU A 21 2.03 -1.54 -12.26
CA LEU A 21 1.96 -1.87 -13.70
C LEU A 21 2.13 -3.37 -14.00
N GLY A 22 2.37 -4.22 -12.99
CA GLY A 22 2.60 -5.65 -13.17
C GLY A 22 3.95 -6.02 -13.81
N GLN A 23 4.92 -5.09 -13.84
CA GLN A 23 6.28 -5.37 -14.30
C GLN A 23 7.07 -6.22 -13.31
N GLU A 24 6.77 -6.06 -12.02
CA GLU A 24 7.31 -6.89 -10.93
C GLU A 24 6.14 -7.45 -10.11
N VAL A 25 6.28 -8.67 -9.59
CA VAL A 25 5.28 -9.30 -8.71
C VAL A 25 5.93 -9.54 -7.36
N ALA A 26 5.23 -9.20 -6.27
CA ALA A 26 5.76 -9.45 -4.93
C ALA A 26 5.93 -10.98 -4.73
N PRO A 27 7.10 -11.45 -4.27
CA PRO A 27 7.42 -12.87 -4.19
C PRO A 27 6.62 -13.58 -3.07
N VAL A 28 6.11 -12.82 -2.10
CA VAL A 28 5.28 -13.31 -1.00
C VAL A 28 4.05 -12.41 -0.82
N PRO A 29 2.91 -12.96 -0.34
CA PRO A 29 1.76 -12.15 0.04
C PRO A 29 2.17 -11.11 1.08
N THR A 30 2.03 -9.84 0.72
CA THR A 30 2.47 -8.70 1.52
C THR A 30 1.24 -7.91 1.95
N ILE A 31 0.98 -7.88 3.25
CA ILE A 31 -0.05 -7.03 3.84
C ILE A 31 0.65 -5.81 4.43
N PHE A 32 0.17 -4.60 4.12
CA PHE A 32 0.74 -3.36 4.65
C PHE A 32 -0.33 -2.40 5.18
N ILE A 33 0.10 -1.50 6.07
CA ILE A 33 -0.71 -0.44 6.66
C ILE A 33 -0.20 0.93 6.24
N GLY A 34 -1.06 1.94 6.43
CA GLY A 34 -0.79 3.33 6.14
C GLY A 34 0.25 3.98 7.06
N GLY A 35 0.84 5.08 6.64
CA GLY A 35 1.93 5.82 7.26
C GLY A 35 2.01 7.26 6.73
N ASN A 36 3.08 8.00 7.05
CA ASN A 36 3.16 9.42 6.69
C ASN A 36 3.72 9.68 5.27
N HIS A 37 4.44 8.73 4.68
CA HIS A 37 5.11 8.89 3.38
C HIS A 37 4.42 8.04 2.31
N GLU A 38 3.18 8.40 1.99
CA GLU A 38 2.35 7.59 1.11
C GLU A 38 1.71 8.41 0.01
N ALA A 39 1.28 7.71 -1.05
CA ALA A 39 0.31 8.25 -1.99
C ALA A 39 -1.08 8.21 -1.32
N SER A 40 -1.29 9.03 -0.29
CA SER A 40 -2.50 8.95 0.55
C SER A 40 -3.78 9.09 -0.28
N ASN A 41 -3.74 9.86 -1.37
CA ASN A 41 -4.85 9.96 -2.32
C ASN A 41 -5.22 8.61 -2.97
N TYR A 42 -4.24 7.79 -3.33
CA TYR A 42 -4.46 6.45 -3.87
C TYR A 42 -4.96 5.49 -2.79
N LEU A 43 -4.39 5.56 -1.58
CA LEU A 43 -4.84 4.72 -0.46
C LEU A 43 -6.26 5.06 0.02
N TRP A 44 -6.73 6.29 -0.22
CA TRP A 44 -8.13 6.69 0.02
C TRP A 44 -9.13 5.93 -0.86
N GLU A 45 -8.75 5.50 -2.06
CA GLU A 45 -9.61 4.64 -2.90
C GLU A 45 -9.76 3.24 -2.28
N LEU A 46 -8.74 2.80 -1.53
CA LEU A 46 -8.71 1.53 -0.80
C LEU A 46 -8.99 1.71 0.69
N TYR A 47 -9.85 2.68 1.06
CA TYR A 47 -10.11 3.04 2.46
C TYR A 47 -10.53 1.85 3.33
N TYR A 48 -11.34 0.94 2.77
CA TYR A 48 -11.81 -0.30 3.43
C TYR A 48 -10.87 -1.50 3.27
N GLY A 49 -9.65 -1.26 2.74
CA GLY A 49 -8.70 -2.30 2.38
C GLY A 49 -8.93 -2.84 0.97
N GLY A 50 -7.88 -3.37 0.37
CA GLY A 50 -7.94 -3.93 -0.98
C GLY A 50 -6.59 -4.25 -1.59
N TRP A 51 -6.62 -4.90 -2.75
CA TRP A 51 -5.43 -5.27 -3.49
C TRP A 51 -4.85 -4.02 -4.17
N ALA A 52 -3.67 -3.60 -3.71
CA ALA A 52 -2.95 -2.48 -4.30
C ALA A 52 -2.12 -2.90 -5.52
N ALA A 53 -1.70 -4.16 -5.57
CA ALA A 53 -1.04 -4.83 -6.70
C ALA A 53 -1.13 -6.37 -6.52
N PRO A 54 -0.73 -7.19 -7.51
CA PRO A 54 -0.63 -8.64 -7.33
C PRO A 54 0.24 -9.00 -6.11
N ASN A 55 -0.29 -9.84 -5.21
CA ASN A 55 0.32 -10.22 -3.92
C ASN A 55 0.55 -9.08 -2.92
N ILE A 56 0.03 -7.86 -3.15
CA ILE A 56 0.16 -6.73 -2.23
C ILE A 56 -1.23 -6.25 -1.80
N TYR A 57 -1.56 -6.42 -0.52
CA TYR A 57 -2.84 -6.06 0.08
C TYR A 57 -2.67 -4.91 1.06
N PHE A 58 -3.41 -3.83 0.85
CA PHE A 58 -3.54 -2.75 1.81
C PHE A 58 -4.63 -3.09 2.81
N LEU A 59 -4.33 -3.03 4.12
CA LEU A 59 -5.27 -3.39 5.18
C LEU A 59 -6.51 -2.49 5.19
N GLY A 60 -6.37 -1.24 4.78
CA GLY A 60 -7.36 -0.19 5.01
C GLY A 60 -6.99 0.66 6.22
N TYR A 61 -7.77 1.72 6.47
CA TYR A 61 -7.42 2.72 7.49
C TYR A 61 -7.60 2.22 8.93
N ALA A 62 -8.62 1.38 9.17
CA ALA A 62 -8.85 0.69 10.43
C ALA A 62 -9.72 -0.55 10.17
N VAL A 63 -9.10 -1.72 10.02
CA VAL A 63 -9.77 -2.96 9.59
C VAL A 63 -9.13 -4.15 10.30
N VAL A 64 -9.90 -5.24 10.48
CA VAL A 64 -9.39 -6.54 10.90
C VAL A 64 -9.45 -7.51 9.73
N VAL A 65 -8.33 -8.18 9.44
CA VAL A 65 -8.28 -9.24 8.41
C VAL A 65 -7.93 -10.58 9.02
N LYS A 66 -8.49 -11.65 8.45
CA LYS A 66 -8.11 -13.04 8.79
C LYS A 66 -7.10 -13.56 7.77
N PHE A 67 -5.94 -13.96 8.25
CA PHE A 67 -4.93 -14.66 7.46
C PHE A 67 -4.72 -16.07 8.04
N GLY A 68 -5.28 -17.08 7.38
CA GLY A 68 -5.39 -18.42 7.94
C GLY A 68 -6.19 -18.42 9.25
N ASN A 69 -5.57 -18.87 10.33
CA ASN A 69 -6.17 -18.91 11.67
C ASN A 69 -5.80 -17.69 12.55
N ILE A 70 -5.17 -16.67 11.97
CA ILE A 70 -4.68 -15.48 12.69
C ILE A 70 -5.55 -14.27 12.32
N CYS A 71 -5.94 -13.49 13.33
CA CYS A 71 -6.58 -12.18 13.14
C CYS A 71 -5.50 -11.09 13.24
N ILE A 72 -5.43 -10.22 12.24
CA ILE A 72 -4.51 -9.09 12.17
C ILE A 72 -5.34 -7.82 12.28
N VAL A 73 -4.95 -6.92 13.19
CA VAL A 73 -5.62 -5.64 13.54
C VAL A 73 -4.70 -4.49 13.20
#